data_AF-A0AAV1JUP4-F1
#
_entry.id   AF-A0AAV1JUP4-F1
#
_cell.length_a   1.000
_cell.length_b   1.000
_cell.length_c   1.000
_cell.angle_alpha   90.00
_cell.angle_beta   90.00
_cell.angle_gamma   90.00
#
_symmetry.space_group_name_H-M   'P 1'
#
loop_
_entity.id
_entity.type
_entity.pdbx_description
1 polymer ?
#
loop_
_entity_poly.entity_id
_entity_poly.type
_entity_poly.pdbx_seq_one_letter_code
_entity_poly.pdbx_strand_id
1 'polypeptide(L)'
;MEPSLIGKRLKDFTMSYAAAETVVPTSSWAATNLFYVLLVPAVLLWYTYWRMSRRHLYELADKIAGPKGLPLIGNALEFTGGSDEIFKRIVKRSEEFDESIIKVWIGPRLLVFLYDPRDVELILSSHVHIDKADEYKFFKPWLGDGLLISTGQKWRSHRKLIAPTFHLNVLKSFIDLFNANSRAVVDKLKRETGTFDCHDYMSECTVEILLETAMGVSKSTQDRSGFEYAMAVMKMCDILHLRHTKIWLRPDVLFNFTQYAKLQNKLLDIIHGLTKKVIKRKKEEFKSGNKPSPLVTEYVEPSESTKTTSVEGLSFGQSSGLKDDLDVDDDAAVGQKKRLAFLDLLLESAQGGVVISDEEIKEQVDTIMFEGHDTTAAGSSFFLSAMGIHQDIQDKVVEELDKIFGDSDRPATFQDTLEMKYLERCLMETLRMFPPVPIIARHLKQDVTMPSNGKKVPAGSTVIIATYKLHRREDIYPNPEKFDPDNFLPERSANRHYYAFVPFSAGPRSCVGRKYAMLKLKIILSTILRNFRVHSDLKESDFKLQADIILKRAEGFKVRLEPRKRMAKAC
;
A
#
# COMPACT_ATOMS: atom_id res chain seq x y z
N MET A 1 -13.06 70.85 -58.78
CA MET A 1 -13.35 70.13 -57.52
C MET A 1 -12.16 69.24 -57.23
N GLU A 2 -11.54 69.45 -56.07
CA GLU A 2 -10.32 68.80 -55.61
C GLU A 2 -10.45 67.27 -55.51
N PRO A 3 -9.40 66.51 -55.90
CA PRO A 3 -9.13 65.23 -55.28
C PRO A 3 -8.41 65.44 -53.94
N SER A 4 -9.05 64.91 -52.91
CA SER A 4 -8.73 64.92 -51.49
C SER A 4 -7.27 64.71 -51.07
N LEU A 5 -6.91 65.39 -49.99
CA LEU A 5 -5.70 65.31 -49.15
C LEU A 5 -5.34 63.92 -48.56
N ILE A 6 -5.92 62.83 -49.05
CA ILE A 6 -5.66 61.46 -48.55
C ILE A 6 -4.54 60.77 -49.36
N GLY A 7 -4.24 61.22 -50.58
CA GLY A 7 -3.21 60.62 -51.46
C GLY A 7 -1.76 61.02 -51.20
N LYS A 8 -1.49 62.00 -50.31
CA LYS A 8 -0.12 62.51 -50.04
C LYS A 8 0.50 62.06 -48.72
N ARG A 9 -0.19 61.23 -47.92
CA ARG A 9 0.31 60.70 -46.63
C ARG A 9 0.57 59.19 -46.61
N LEU A 10 0.68 58.55 -47.77
CA LEU A 10 0.98 57.12 -47.91
C LEU A 10 2.29 56.81 -48.66
N LYS A 11 3.09 57.83 -49.02
CA LYS A 11 4.42 57.62 -49.62
C LYS A 11 5.55 57.41 -48.60
N ASP A 12 5.32 57.66 -47.32
CA ASP A 12 6.35 57.53 -46.28
C ASP A 12 6.26 56.23 -45.45
N PHE A 13 5.33 55.32 -45.77
CA PHE A 13 5.17 54.04 -45.07
C PHE A 13 5.10 52.82 -46.01
N THR A 14 5.80 52.88 -47.14
CA THR A 14 6.11 51.67 -47.91
C THR A 14 7.58 51.35 -47.73
N MET A 15 7.91 50.77 -46.57
CA MET A 15 9.17 50.03 -46.44
C MET A 15 9.07 48.85 -47.41
N SER A 16 9.76 48.94 -48.54
CA SER A 16 9.90 47.84 -49.49
C SER A 16 10.37 46.59 -48.75
N TYR A 17 9.85 45.42 -49.10
CA TYR A 17 10.33 44.13 -48.58
C TYR A 17 11.86 44.00 -48.72
N ALA A 18 12.44 44.61 -49.76
CA ALA A 18 13.89 44.66 -49.97
C ALA A 18 14.65 45.54 -48.96
N ALA A 19 14.00 46.56 -48.38
CA ALA A 19 14.61 47.40 -47.33
C ALA A 19 14.57 46.72 -45.95
N ALA A 20 13.60 45.82 -45.72
CA ALA A 20 13.53 45.01 -44.52
C ALA A 20 14.64 43.94 -44.47
N GLU A 21 15.05 43.39 -45.62
CA GLU A 21 16.19 42.44 -45.70
C GLU A 21 17.53 43.12 -45.43
N THR A 22 17.70 44.40 -45.79
CA THR A 22 18.96 45.13 -45.57
C THR A 22 19.19 45.61 -44.13
N VAL A 23 18.17 45.57 -43.27
CA VAL A 23 18.26 46.01 -41.86
C VAL A 23 18.26 44.84 -40.87
N VAL A 24 18.06 43.61 -41.33
CA VAL A 24 18.43 42.43 -40.53
C VAL A 24 19.92 42.21 -40.74
N PRO A 25 20.78 42.44 -39.72
CA PRO A 25 22.18 42.12 -39.88
C PRO A 25 22.29 40.63 -40.23
N THR A 26 23.17 40.29 -41.16
CA THR A 26 23.61 38.93 -41.51
C THR A 26 24.34 38.23 -40.35
N SER A 27 23.92 38.49 -39.10
CA SER A 27 24.40 37.89 -37.85
C SER A 27 23.38 36.95 -37.20
N SER A 28 22.21 36.72 -37.81
CA SER A 28 21.29 35.66 -37.38
C SER A 28 21.89 34.25 -37.50
N TRP A 29 23.00 34.13 -38.24
CA TRP A 29 23.84 32.92 -38.33
C TRP A 29 24.91 32.82 -37.23
N ALA A 30 25.11 33.82 -36.38
CA ALA A 30 26.20 33.81 -35.40
C ALA A 30 25.77 33.33 -34.01
N ALA A 31 24.64 33.83 -33.48
CA ALA A 31 24.23 33.54 -32.10
C ALA A 31 23.62 32.13 -31.93
N THR A 32 22.77 31.70 -32.85
CA THR A 32 22.17 30.35 -32.84
C THR A 32 23.22 29.28 -33.12
N ASN A 33 24.10 29.48 -34.10
CA ASN A 33 25.19 28.53 -34.37
C ASN A 33 26.21 28.50 -33.23
N LEU A 34 26.57 29.64 -32.62
CA LEU A 34 27.45 29.65 -31.44
C LEU A 34 26.79 28.94 -30.24
N PHE A 35 25.48 29.13 -30.04
CA PHE A 35 24.72 28.39 -29.03
C PHE A 35 24.79 26.89 -29.28
N TYR A 36 24.52 26.39 -30.49
CA TYR A 36 24.63 24.96 -30.81
C TYR A 36 26.08 24.44 -30.76
N VAL A 37 27.06 25.23 -31.18
CA VAL A 37 28.50 24.92 -31.14
C VAL A 37 29.04 24.83 -29.71
N LEU A 38 28.50 25.60 -28.76
CA LEU A 38 28.84 25.46 -27.34
C LEU A 38 27.97 24.42 -26.62
N LEU A 39 26.71 24.26 -27.05
CA LEU A 39 25.76 23.31 -26.46
C LEU A 39 26.22 21.88 -26.67
N VAL A 40 26.69 21.51 -27.87
CA VAL A 40 27.09 20.12 -28.14
C VAL A 40 28.28 19.69 -27.27
N PRO A 41 29.41 20.42 -27.21
CA PRO A 41 30.50 20.13 -26.28
C PRO A 41 30.06 20.19 -24.82
N ALA A 42 29.22 21.16 -24.43
CA ALA A 42 28.72 21.23 -23.06
C ALA A 42 27.86 20.01 -22.68
N VAL A 43 26.99 19.54 -23.58
CA VAL A 43 26.19 18.32 -23.40
C VAL A 43 27.07 17.07 -23.39
N LEU A 44 28.10 17.00 -24.23
CA LEU A 44 29.06 15.90 -24.22
C LEU A 44 29.92 15.89 -22.95
N LEU A 45 30.43 17.03 -22.50
CA LEU A 45 31.14 17.18 -21.22
C LEU A 45 30.24 16.84 -20.05
N TRP A 46 29.00 17.31 -20.06
CA TRP A 46 28.00 16.96 -19.05
C TRP A 46 27.70 15.46 -19.06
N TYR A 47 27.48 14.86 -20.23
CA TYR A 47 27.18 13.43 -20.36
C TYR A 47 28.38 12.56 -19.95
N THR A 48 29.60 12.93 -20.32
CA THR A 48 30.81 12.22 -19.92
C THR A 48 31.05 12.36 -18.42
N TYR A 49 30.94 13.55 -17.85
CA TYR A 49 30.97 13.76 -16.39
C TYR A 49 29.88 12.96 -15.68
N TRP A 50 28.66 12.94 -16.22
CA TRP A 50 27.54 12.19 -15.67
C TRP A 50 27.76 10.67 -15.76
N ARG A 51 28.34 10.16 -16.86
CA ARG A 51 28.72 8.75 -16.99
C ARG A 51 29.86 8.39 -16.04
N MET A 52 30.87 9.24 -15.92
CA MET A 52 32.02 9.03 -15.02
C MET A 52 31.61 9.03 -13.55
N SER A 53 30.80 10.00 -13.13
CA SER A 53 30.27 10.08 -11.75
C SER A 53 29.40 8.88 -11.36
N ARG A 54 28.86 8.14 -12.34
CA ARG A 54 28.03 6.95 -12.13
C ARG A 54 28.71 5.65 -12.56
N ARG A 55 30.02 5.69 -12.85
CA ARG A 55 30.79 4.54 -13.33
C ARG A 55 30.70 3.34 -12.39
N HIS A 56 30.91 3.56 -11.09
CA HIS A 56 30.80 2.52 -10.05
C HIS A 56 29.43 1.81 -10.07
N LEU A 57 28.36 2.59 -10.21
CA LEU A 57 27.00 2.06 -10.28
C LEU A 57 26.80 1.18 -11.52
N TYR A 58 27.30 1.60 -12.70
CA TYR A 58 27.22 0.78 -13.92
C TYR A 58 28.07 -0.49 -13.83
N GLU A 59 29.30 -0.41 -13.32
CA GLU A 59 30.21 -1.56 -13.18
C GLU A 59 29.64 -2.66 -12.27
N LEU A 60 28.98 -2.27 -11.18
CA LEU A 60 28.28 -3.23 -10.31
C LEU A 60 26.98 -3.74 -10.94
N ALA A 61 26.21 -2.85 -11.58
CA ALA A 61 24.98 -3.26 -12.27
C ALA A 61 25.26 -4.29 -13.37
N ASP A 62 26.35 -4.16 -14.13
CA ASP A 62 26.70 -5.08 -15.21
C ASP A 62 26.92 -6.52 -14.76
N LYS A 63 27.21 -6.74 -13.47
CA LYS A 63 27.34 -8.08 -12.86
C LYS A 63 26.00 -8.71 -12.48
N ILE A 64 24.92 -7.94 -12.44
CA ILE A 64 23.57 -8.39 -12.09
C ILE A 64 22.80 -8.75 -13.38
N ALA A 65 22.16 -9.92 -13.42
CA ALA A 65 21.34 -10.31 -14.57
C ALA A 65 20.08 -9.45 -14.68
N GLY A 66 19.61 -9.28 -15.91
CA GLY A 66 18.40 -8.53 -16.22
C GLY A 66 18.32 -8.11 -17.68
N PRO A 67 17.18 -7.61 -18.15
CA PRO A 67 17.01 -7.22 -19.53
C PRO A 67 17.96 -6.07 -19.91
N LYS A 68 18.48 -6.13 -21.15
CA LYS A 68 19.27 -5.03 -21.71
C LYS A 68 18.35 -3.83 -21.94
N GLY A 69 18.70 -2.69 -21.34
CA GLY A 69 17.97 -1.43 -21.52
C GLY A 69 18.43 -0.66 -22.75
N LEU A 70 17.51 0.09 -23.38
CA LEU A 70 17.85 1.05 -24.43
C LEU A 70 18.62 2.25 -23.86
N PRO A 71 19.42 2.96 -24.68
CA PRO A 71 20.05 4.21 -24.26
C PRO A 71 19.01 5.21 -23.73
N LEU A 72 19.37 5.91 -22.64
CA LEU A 72 18.60 6.98 -21.98
C LEU A 72 17.27 6.58 -21.31
N ILE A 73 16.49 5.67 -21.89
CA ILE A 73 15.17 5.26 -21.38
C ILE A 73 15.20 3.89 -20.67
N GLY A 74 16.25 3.09 -20.87
CA GLY A 74 16.36 1.75 -20.28
C GLY A 74 15.27 0.81 -20.79
N ASN A 75 14.60 0.15 -19.85
CA ASN A 75 13.50 -0.80 -20.03
C ASN A 75 12.11 -0.14 -19.97
N ALA A 76 12.04 1.20 -20.09
CA ALA A 76 10.81 1.98 -20.03
C ALA A 76 9.65 1.43 -20.88
N LEU A 77 9.95 0.91 -22.08
CA LEU A 77 8.94 0.43 -23.02
C LEU A 77 8.19 -0.81 -22.50
N GLU A 78 8.77 -1.51 -21.52
CA GLU A 78 8.15 -2.67 -20.87
C GLU A 78 7.00 -2.28 -19.95
N PHE A 79 6.88 -0.98 -19.61
CA PHE A 79 5.81 -0.41 -18.79
C PHE A 79 4.72 0.29 -19.64
N THR A 80 4.61 -0.08 -20.92
CA THR A 80 3.55 0.37 -21.84
C THR A 80 2.36 -0.61 -21.86
N GLY A 81 1.17 -0.13 -22.23
CA GLY A 81 -0.08 -0.91 -22.17
C GLY A 81 -0.92 -0.66 -20.93
N GLY A 82 -1.90 -1.54 -20.70
CA GLY A 82 -2.75 -1.60 -19.50
C GLY A 82 -1.97 -2.08 -18.27
N SER A 83 -2.45 -1.78 -17.06
CA SER A 83 -1.75 -2.15 -15.82
C SER A 83 -1.66 -3.67 -15.61
N ASP A 84 -2.71 -4.41 -16.00
CA ASP A 84 -2.73 -5.88 -16.02
C ASP A 84 -1.73 -6.46 -17.03
N GLU A 85 -1.64 -5.88 -18.23
CA GLU A 85 -0.67 -6.28 -19.24
C GLU A 85 0.77 -6.02 -18.79
N ILE A 86 1.02 -4.87 -18.15
CA ILE A 86 2.33 -4.51 -17.59
C ILE A 86 2.70 -5.52 -16.51
N PHE A 87 1.80 -5.80 -15.57
CA PHE A 87 2.07 -6.74 -14.49
C PHE A 87 2.37 -8.15 -15.04
N LYS A 88 1.51 -8.67 -15.92
CA LYS A 88 1.73 -9.97 -16.57
C LYS A 88 3.05 -10.03 -17.32
N ARG A 89 3.42 -8.96 -18.04
CA ARG A 89 4.70 -8.87 -18.75
C ARG A 89 5.87 -8.93 -17.78
N ILE A 90 5.85 -8.15 -16.71
CA ILE A 90 6.93 -8.12 -15.72
C ILE A 90 7.10 -9.48 -15.04
N VAL A 91 6.00 -10.13 -14.63
CA VAL A 91 6.04 -11.46 -14.01
C VAL A 91 6.65 -12.47 -14.99
N LYS A 92 6.14 -12.56 -16.22
CA LYS A 92 6.66 -13.47 -17.25
C LYS A 92 8.14 -13.21 -17.56
N ARG A 93 8.53 -11.95 -17.73
CA ARG A 93 9.94 -11.61 -17.99
C ARG A 93 10.86 -11.97 -16.83
N SER A 94 10.34 -11.94 -15.61
CA SER A 94 11.13 -12.33 -14.45
C SER A 94 11.49 -13.82 -14.47
N GLU A 95 10.70 -14.67 -15.15
CA GLU A 95 10.96 -16.12 -15.29
C GLU A 95 12.08 -16.41 -16.29
N GLU A 96 12.44 -15.46 -17.16
CA GLU A 96 13.56 -15.59 -18.11
C GLU A 96 14.93 -15.58 -17.41
N PHE A 97 14.99 -15.20 -16.13
CA PHE A 97 16.23 -15.08 -15.36
C PHE A 97 16.23 -16.02 -14.16
N ASP A 98 17.14 -16.98 -14.17
CA ASP A 98 17.36 -17.95 -13.09
C ASP A 98 18.34 -17.42 -12.01
N GLU A 99 18.19 -16.14 -11.64
CA GLU A 99 19.01 -15.51 -10.61
C GLU A 99 18.15 -14.92 -9.49
N SER A 100 18.60 -15.05 -8.25
CA SER A 100 17.94 -14.54 -7.04
C SER A 100 17.67 -13.02 -7.02
N ILE A 101 18.38 -12.25 -7.85
CA ILE A 101 18.20 -10.81 -8.01
C ILE A 101 18.18 -10.44 -9.50
N ILE A 102 17.32 -9.48 -9.88
CA ILE A 102 17.16 -9.07 -11.28
C ILE A 102 17.22 -7.54 -11.37
N LYS A 103 18.06 -7.00 -12.27
CA LYS A 103 18.12 -5.56 -12.53
C LYS A 103 17.17 -5.12 -13.63
N VAL A 104 16.64 -3.91 -13.51
CA VAL A 104 15.90 -3.21 -14.56
C VAL A 104 16.32 -1.74 -14.56
N TRP A 105 16.47 -1.15 -15.73
CA TRP A 105 16.75 0.28 -15.87
C TRP A 105 15.47 1.04 -16.21
N ILE A 106 15.13 2.09 -15.48
CA ILE A 106 14.09 3.04 -15.90
C ILE A 106 14.75 4.40 -16.06
N GLY A 107 15.02 4.73 -17.31
CA GLY A 107 15.93 5.80 -17.67
C GLY A 107 17.26 5.70 -16.92
N PRO A 108 17.66 6.71 -16.14
CA PRO A 108 18.90 6.68 -15.38
C PRO A 108 18.81 5.90 -14.07
N ARG A 109 17.63 5.41 -13.66
CA ARG A 109 17.42 4.74 -12.36
C ARG A 109 17.66 3.24 -12.50
N LEU A 110 18.50 2.70 -11.62
CA LEU A 110 18.71 1.27 -11.48
C LEU A 110 17.73 0.72 -10.43
N LEU A 111 16.87 -0.20 -10.87
CA LEU A 111 15.98 -0.97 -10.01
C LEU A 111 16.56 -2.37 -9.87
N VAL A 112 16.61 -2.91 -8.66
CA VAL A 112 17.04 -4.29 -8.40
C VAL A 112 15.95 -5.01 -7.63
N PHE A 113 15.35 -6.01 -8.26
CA PHE A 113 14.30 -6.84 -7.68
C PHE A 113 14.93 -7.98 -6.88
N LEU A 114 14.49 -8.14 -5.63
CA LEU A 114 14.89 -9.19 -4.70
C LEU A 114 13.69 -10.06 -4.39
N TYR A 115 13.91 -11.38 -4.41
CA TYR A 115 12.88 -12.35 -4.04
C TYR A 115 13.49 -13.59 -3.36
N ASP A 116 14.74 -13.51 -2.89
CA ASP A 116 15.32 -14.48 -1.97
C ASP A 116 15.14 -14.04 -0.52
N PRO A 117 14.60 -14.91 0.37
CA PRO A 117 14.36 -14.53 1.77
C PRO A 117 15.58 -13.97 2.49
N ARG A 118 16.80 -14.43 2.16
CA ARG A 118 18.05 -13.99 2.80
C ARG A 118 18.42 -12.56 2.39
N ASP A 119 18.24 -12.24 1.12
CA ASP A 119 18.46 -10.88 0.61
C ASP A 119 17.38 -9.92 1.11
N VAL A 120 16.13 -10.40 1.16
CA VAL A 120 14.99 -9.64 1.67
C VAL A 120 15.18 -9.32 3.15
N GLU A 121 15.63 -10.27 3.95
CA GLU A 121 16.00 -10.06 5.36
C GLU A 121 17.04 -8.96 5.51
N LEU A 122 18.13 -9.03 4.76
CA LEU A 122 19.23 -8.05 4.84
C LEU A 122 18.75 -6.61 4.61
N ILE A 123 17.78 -6.42 3.71
CA ILE A 123 17.23 -5.10 3.40
C ILE A 123 16.14 -4.68 4.38
N LEU A 124 15.17 -5.55 4.68
CA LEU A 124 14.02 -5.20 5.50
C LEU A 124 14.36 -5.11 7.00
N SER A 125 15.33 -5.88 7.49
CA SER A 125 15.81 -5.78 8.88
C SER A 125 16.71 -4.55 9.13
N SER A 126 17.22 -3.92 8.07
CA SER A 126 18.20 -2.85 8.19
C SER A 126 17.61 -1.55 8.74
N HIS A 127 18.29 -0.94 9.71
CA HIS A 127 18.03 0.43 10.16
C HIS A 127 18.68 1.52 9.29
N VAL A 128 19.54 1.12 8.34
CA VAL A 128 20.19 2.02 7.37
C VAL A 128 19.30 2.19 6.14
N HIS A 129 18.77 1.09 5.60
CA HIS A 129 17.98 1.05 4.37
C HIS A 129 16.46 1.21 4.60
N ILE A 130 16.08 2.05 5.57
CA ILE A 130 14.68 2.24 5.96
C ILE A 130 13.88 3.13 5.01
N ASP A 131 14.56 4.03 4.31
CA ASP A 131 13.91 5.06 3.50
C ASP A 131 13.23 4.43 2.28
N LYS A 132 12.02 4.89 2.00
CA LYS A 132 11.26 4.49 0.82
C LYS A 132 11.96 4.97 -0.46
N ALA A 133 11.71 4.28 -1.56
CA ALA A 133 12.19 4.71 -2.86
C ALA A 133 11.59 6.06 -3.28
N ASP A 134 12.28 6.79 -4.15
CA ASP A 134 11.87 8.14 -4.57
C ASP A 134 10.49 8.18 -5.25
N GLU A 135 10.04 7.07 -5.82
CA GLU A 135 8.72 6.90 -6.42
C GLU A 135 7.57 7.13 -5.42
N TYR A 136 7.83 7.02 -4.11
CA TYR A 136 6.83 7.33 -3.07
C TYR A 136 6.51 8.82 -2.98
N LYS A 137 7.32 9.71 -3.58
CA LYS A 137 7.04 11.16 -3.60
C LYS A 137 5.70 11.51 -4.25
N PHE A 138 5.18 10.66 -5.14
CA PHE A 138 3.90 10.91 -5.80
C PHE A 138 2.71 10.85 -4.84
N PHE A 139 2.87 10.21 -3.68
CA PHE A 139 1.87 10.24 -2.61
C PHE A 139 1.89 11.53 -1.79
N LYS A 140 2.94 12.37 -1.90
CA LYS A 140 3.10 13.56 -1.06
C LYS A 140 1.92 14.55 -1.14
N PRO A 141 1.31 14.83 -2.31
CA PRO A 141 0.11 15.67 -2.37
C PRO A 141 -1.09 15.12 -1.59
N TRP A 142 -1.13 13.80 -1.38
CA TRP A 142 -2.19 13.13 -0.64
C TRP A 142 -1.85 12.99 0.85
N LEU A 143 -0.74 12.31 1.17
CA LEU A 143 -0.39 11.84 2.51
C LEU A 143 0.60 12.76 3.24
N GLY A 144 1.13 13.79 2.58
CA GLY A 144 2.19 14.64 3.10
C GLY A 144 3.43 13.84 3.52
N ASP A 145 4.03 14.19 4.65
CA ASP A 145 5.13 13.45 5.29
C ASP A 145 4.60 12.48 6.38
N GLY A 146 3.52 11.76 6.05
CA GLY A 146 2.89 10.71 6.86
C GLY A 146 3.76 9.47 7.16
N LEU A 147 3.27 8.54 7.98
CA LEU A 147 4.06 7.35 8.43
C LEU A 147 4.64 6.51 7.28
N LEU A 148 3.92 6.43 6.16
CA LEU A 148 4.35 5.67 4.97
C LEU A 148 5.62 6.25 4.35
N ILE A 149 5.69 7.58 4.22
CA ILE A 149 6.66 8.30 3.37
C ILE A 149 7.77 8.93 4.21
N SER A 150 7.48 9.33 5.44
CA SER A 150 8.45 9.95 6.35
C SER A 150 9.71 9.09 6.52
N THR A 151 10.83 9.79 6.75
CA THR A 151 12.18 9.24 6.88
C THR A 151 12.83 9.68 8.19
N GLY A 152 13.97 9.07 8.53
CA GLY A 152 14.83 9.50 9.64
C GLY A 152 14.12 9.58 11.00
N GLN A 153 14.41 10.66 11.75
CA GLN A 153 13.93 10.82 13.13
C GLN A 153 12.43 11.11 13.22
N LYS A 154 11.87 11.86 12.26
CA LYS A 154 10.42 12.11 12.18
C LYS A 154 9.65 10.80 12.13
N TRP A 155 10.06 9.90 11.23
CA TRP A 155 9.45 8.58 11.14
C TRP A 155 9.56 7.78 12.45
N ARG A 156 10.75 7.73 13.07
CA ARG A 156 10.94 6.99 14.34
C ARG A 156 10.05 7.52 15.45
N SER A 157 9.94 8.85 15.58
CA SER A 157 9.09 9.51 16.57
C SER A 157 7.62 9.16 16.35
N HIS A 158 7.11 9.33 15.12
CA HIS A 158 5.71 9.05 14.81
C HIS A 158 5.38 7.55 14.92
N ARG A 159 6.29 6.65 14.49
CA ARG A 159 6.11 5.20 14.65
C ARG A 159 5.99 4.82 16.12
N LYS A 160 6.87 5.37 16.98
CA LYS A 160 6.84 5.13 18.43
C LYS A 160 5.55 5.67 19.07
N LEU A 161 5.04 6.81 18.60
CA LEU A 161 3.78 7.38 19.07
C LEU A 161 2.57 6.52 18.64
N ILE A 162 2.54 6.06 17.40
CA ILE A 162 1.35 5.43 16.79
C ILE A 162 1.23 3.94 17.14
N ALA A 163 2.34 3.19 17.18
CA ALA A 163 2.34 1.74 17.40
C ALA A 163 1.50 1.27 18.61
N PRO A 164 1.53 1.94 19.79
CA PRO A 164 0.68 1.62 20.93
C PRO A 164 -0.82 1.52 20.66
N THR A 165 -1.35 2.24 19.67
CA THR A 165 -2.79 2.29 19.33
C THR A 165 -3.29 1.03 18.62
N PHE A 166 -2.35 0.24 18.09
CA PHE A 166 -2.63 -1.04 17.41
C PHE A 166 -2.19 -2.25 18.24
N HIS A 167 -1.86 -2.04 19.52
CA HIS A 167 -1.56 -3.11 20.46
C HIS A 167 -2.79 -3.99 20.73
N LEU A 168 -2.59 -5.28 20.95
CA LEU A 168 -3.66 -6.29 21.03
C LEU A 168 -4.75 -5.94 22.05
N ASN A 169 -4.39 -5.36 23.19
CA ASN A 169 -5.38 -4.98 24.21
C ASN A 169 -6.30 -3.84 23.76
N VAL A 170 -5.81 -2.90 22.93
CA VAL A 170 -6.67 -1.90 22.27
C VAL A 170 -7.58 -2.58 21.25
N LEU A 171 -7.03 -3.51 20.46
CA LEU A 171 -7.80 -4.22 19.43
C LEU A 171 -8.98 -5.03 19.99
N LYS A 172 -8.83 -5.59 21.20
CA LYS A 172 -9.93 -6.30 21.90
C LYS A 172 -11.14 -5.40 22.13
N SER A 173 -10.93 -4.10 22.38
CA SER A 173 -12.03 -3.13 22.55
C SER A 173 -12.80 -2.83 21.25
N PHE A 174 -12.24 -3.18 20.08
CA PHE A 174 -12.86 -2.93 18.78
C PHE A 174 -13.72 -4.09 18.25
N ILE A 175 -13.77 -5.21 18.95
CA ILE A 175 -14.45 -6.44 18.48
C ILE A 175 -15.94 -6.20 18.23
N ASP A 176 -16.62 -5.46 19.10
CA ASP A 176 -18.04 -5.17 18.93
C ASP A 176 -18.30 -4.31 17.69
N LEU A 177 -17.42 -3.32 17.43
CA LEU A 177 -17.47 -2.48 16.24
C LEU A 177 -17.19 -3.29 14.97
N PHE A 178 -16.22 -4.20 14.99
CA PHE A 178 -15.97 -5.11 13.87
C PHE A 178 -17.20 -5.97 13.59
N ASN A 179 -17.83 -6.54 14.61
CA ASN A 179 -19.05 -7.35 14.46
C ASN A 179 -20.24 -6.53 13.94
N ALA A 180 -20.45 -5.32 14.45
CA ALA A 180 -21.54 -4.44 14.03
C ALA A 180 -21.44 -4.10 12.53
N ASN A 181 -20.25 -3.69 12.09
CA ASN A 181 -20.00 -3.41 10.67
C ASN A 181 -20.08 -4.66 9.80
N SER A 182 -19.62 -5.82 10.30
CA SER A 182 -19.72 -7.10 9.59
C SER A 182 -21.16 -7.54 9.37
N ARG A 183 -22.05 -7.30 10.34
CA ARG A 183 -23.49 -7.53 10.17
C ARG A 183 -24.11 -6.55 9.18
N ALA A 184 -23.73 -5.27 9.27
CA ALA A 184 -24.22 -4.25 8.35
C ALA A 184 -23.86 -4.55 6.88
N VAL A 185 -22.67 -5.11 6.61
CA VAL A 185 -22.32 -5.54 5.24
C VAL A 185 -23.11 -6.79 4.84
N VAL A 186 -23.29 -7.77 5.73
CA VAL A 186 -24.14 -8.94 5.45
C VAL A 186 -25.57 -8.53 5.10
N ASP A 187 -26.16 -7.57 5.82
CA ASP A 187 -27.52 -7.11 5.54
C ASP A 187 -27.65 -6.42 4.18
N LYS A 188 -26.59 -5.76 3.70
CA LYS A 188 -26.55 -5.23 2.33
C LYS A 188 -26.43 -6.36 1.30
N LEU A 189 -25.54 -7.33 1.56
CA LEU A 189 -25.30 -8.47 0.68
C LEU A 189 -26.55 -9.35 0.51
N LYS A 190 -27.47 -9.40 1.49
CA LYS A 190 -28.77 -10.10 1.36
C LYS A 190 -29.65 -9.57 0.22
N ARG A 191 -29.42 -8.34 -0.25
CA ARG A 191 -30.19 -7.70 -1.33
C ARG A 191 -29.65 -8.01 -2.72
N GLU A 192 -28.44 -8.56 -2.79
CA GLU A 192 -27.81 -8.89 -4.05
C GLU A 192 -28.43 -10.14 -4.67
N THR A 193 -28.61 -10.11 -5.98
CA THR A 193 -29.12 -11.24 -6.77
C THR A 193 -28.19 -11.48 -7.95
N GLY A 194 -27.83 -12.74 -8.20
CA GLY A 194 -26.88 -13.09 -9.25
C GLY A 194 -25.43 -12.72 -8.90
N THR A 195 -24.66 -12.34 -9.93
CA THR A 195 -23.22 -12.06 -9.83
C THR A 195 -22.98 -10.55 -9.69
N PHE A 196 -22.23 -10.14 -8.66
CA PHE A 196 -21.91 -8.74 -8.35
C PHE A 196 -20.45 -8.60 -7.90
N ASP A 197 -19.94 -7.37 -7.85
CA ASP A 197 -18.58 -7.10 -7.36
C ASP A 197 -18.56 -6.95 -5.83
N CYS A 198 -17.90 -7.86 -5.12
CA CYS A 198 -17.82 -7.78 -3.66
C CYS A 198 -16.86 -6.68 -3.16
N HIS A 199 -15.99 -6.14 -4.02
CA HIS A 199 -14.96 -5.18 -3.61
C HIS A 199 -15.54 -3.86 -3.12
N ASP A 200 -16.62 -3.38 -3.72
CA ASP A 200 -17.32 -2.17 -3.30
C ASP A 200 -17.82 -2.29 -1.85
N TYR A 201 -18.41 -3.44 -1.52
CA TYR A 201 -18.89 -3.75 -0.18
C TYR A 201 -17.77 -3.89 0.84
N MET A 202 -16.67 -4.55 0.44
CA MET A 202 -15.51 -4.71 1.31
C MET A 202 -14.78 -3.38 1.54
N SER A 203 -14.71 -2.53 0.53
CA SER A 203 -14.11 -1.19 0.61
C SER A 203 -14.92 -0.29 1.54
N GLU A 204 -16.25 -0.24 1.37
CA GLU A 204 -17.10 0.53 2.28
C GLU A 204 -17.00 -0.02 3.72
N CYS A 205 -17.16 -1.33 3.92
CA CYS A 205 -17.10 -1.93 5.25
C CYS A 205 -15.77 -1.64 5.98
N THR A 206 -14.65 -1.68 5.27
CA THR A 206 -13.34 -1.45 5.87
C THR A 206 -13.06 0.02 6.18
N VAL A 207 -13.62 0.96 5.41
CA VAL A 207 -13.61 2.40 5.73
C VAL A 207 -14.45 2.68 6.97
N GLU A 208 -15.68 2.16 7.03
CA GLU A 208 -16.59 2.38 8.18
C GLU A 208 -15.98 1.84 9.48
N ILE A 209 -15.41 0.64 9.45
CA ILE A 209 -14.70 0.06 10.60
C ILE A 209 -13.57 0.99 11.07
N LEU A 210 -12.80 1.55 10.15
CA LEU A 210 -11.66 2.41 10.49
C LEU A 210 -12.12 3.76 11.08
N LEU A 211 -13.21 4.32 10.56
CA LEU A 211 -13.82 5.54 11.09
C LEU A 211 -14.34 5.32 12.52
N GLU A 212 -15.03 4.21 12.78
CA GLU A 212 -15.59 3.94 14.10
C GLU A 212 -14.52 3.55 15.14
N THR A 213 -13.47 2.85 14.73
CA THR A 213 -12.43 2.35 15.66
C THR A 213 -11.27 3.33 15.83
N ALA A 214 -10.47 3.55 14.78
CA ALA A 214 -9.24 4.33 14.86
C ALA A 214 -9.51 5.84 14.92
N MET A 215 -10.54 6.31 14.22
CA MET A 215 -10.91 7.74 14.23
C MET A 215 -11.94 8.08 15.32
N GLY A 216 -12.65 7.08 15.86
CA GLY A 216 -13.65 7.26 16.92
C GLY A 216 -14.90 8.04 16.48
N VAL A 217 -15.28 7.98 15.20
CA VAL A 217 -16.43 8.69 14.64
C VAL A 217 -17.51 7.70 14.18
N SER A 218 -18.71 7.81 14.76
CA SER A 218 -19.87 6.98 14.42
C SER A 218 -20.45 7.30 13.04
N LYS A 219 -20.91 6.27 12.34
CA LYS A 219 -21.64 6.38 11.07
C LYS A 219 -22.87 7.28 11.14
N SER A 220 -23.59 7.30 12.26
CA SER A 220 -24.84 8.07 12.43
C SER A 220 -24.69 9.58 12.30
N THR A 221 -23.45 10.05 12.17
CA THR A 221 -23.09 11.45 12.27
C THR A 221 -22.22 11.92 11.11
N GLN A 222 -22.23 11.18 9.99
CA GLN A 222 -21.50 11.49 8.77
C GLN A 222 -22.48 11.96 7.68
N ASP A 223 -22.20 13.11 7.04
CA ASP A 223 -23.04 13.66 5.95
C ASP A 223 -22.80 12.99 4.58
N ARG A 224 -21.66 12.28 4.43
CA ARG A 224 -21.22 11.61 3.19
C ARG A 224 -20.88 10.16 3.50
N SER A 225 -21.33 9.23 2.66
CA SER A 225 -21.11 7.79 2.88
C SER A 225 -19.62 7.44 2.77
N GLY A 226 -19.09 6.55 3.62
CA GLY A 226 -17.72 6.03 3.52
C GLY A 226 -17.41 5.41 2.16
N PHE A 227 -18.43 5.01 1.42
CA PHE A 227 -18.34 4.59 0.02
C PHE A 227 -17.77 5.67 -0.92
N GLU A 228 -18.20 6.93 -0.81
CA GLU A 228 -17.65 8.01 -1.66
C GLU A 228 -16.15 8.20 -1.44
N TYR A 229 -15.71 8.10 -0.18
CA TYR A 229 -14.31 8.16 0.18
C TYR A 229 -13.54 6.98 -0.41
N ALA A 230 -14.03 5.76 -0.21
CA ALA A 230 -13.42 4.55 -0.77
C ALA A 230 -13.24 4.66 -2.28
N MET A 231 -14.28 5.13 -2.98
CA MET A 231 -14.22 5.27 -4.44
C MET A 231 -13.25 6.38 -4.89
N ALA A 232 -13.15 7.47 -4.14
CA ALA A 232 -12.19 8.52 -4.42
C ALA A 232 -10.75 8.00 -4.24
N VAL A 233 -10.51 7.19 -3.21
CA VAL A 233 -9.21 6.56 -2.95
C VAL A 233 -8.82 5.60 -4.07
N MET A 234 -9.73 4.73 -4.52
CA MET A 234 -9.44 3.81 -5.63
C MET A 234 -9.01 4.57 -6.89
N LYS A 235 -9.76 5.60 -7.29
CA LYS A 235 -9.42 6.44 -8.45
C LYS A 235 -8.12 7.22 -8.27
N MET A 236 -7.81 7.61 -7.02
CA MET A 236 -6.54 8.28 -6.71
C MET A 236 -5.36 7.30 -6.89
N CYS A 237 -5.53 6.03 -6.51
CA CYS A 237 -4.53 4.99 -6.74
C CYS A 237 -4.28 4.75 -8.23
N ASP A 238 -5.31 4.80 -9.08
CA ASP A 238 -5.16 4.70 -10.54
C ASP A 238 -4.26 5.82 -11.08
N ILE A 239 -4.46 7.05 -10.62
CA ILE A 239 -3.62 8.20 -11.01
C ILE A 239 -2.17 8.00 -10.55
N LEU A 240 -1.96 7.55 -9.32
CA LEU A 240 -0.61 7.29 -8.81
C LEU A 240 0.10 6.19 -9.61
N HIS A 241 -0.61 5.10 -9.91
CA HIS A 241 -0.09 4.03 -10.73
C HIS A 241 0.26 4.52 -12.14
N LEU A 242 -0.59 5.35 -12.77
CA LEU A 242 -0.27 6.00 -14.05
C LEU A 242 1.03 6.80 -13.96
N ARG A 243 1.26 7.53 -12.87
CA ARG A 243 2.52 8.27 -12.66
C ARG A 243 3.72 7.33 -12.43
N HIS A 244 3.53 6.17 -11.81
CA HIS A 244 4.59 5.18 -11.65
C HIS A 244 4.98 4.53 -12.99
N THR A 245 4.02 4.16 -13.83
CA THR A 245 4.29 3.43 -15.08
C THR A 245 4.60 4.33 -16.27
N LYS A 246 3.93 5.48 -16.41
CA LYS A 246 4.10 6.38 -17.55
C LYS A 246 5.16 7.43 -17.26
N ILE A 247 6.36 7.24 -17.81
CA ILE A 247 7.54 8.07 -17.52
C ILE A 247 7.31 9.56 -17.81
N TRP A 248 6.54 9.91 -18.84
CA TRP A 248 6.23 11.30 -19.18
C TRP A 248 5.31 11.99 -18.15
N LEU A 249 4.61 11.24 -17.29
CA LEU A 249 3.79 11.76 -16.19
C LEU A 249 4.55 11.87 -14.86
N ARG A 250 5.82 11.45 -14.83
CA ARG A 250 6.65 11.53 -13.61
C ARG A 250 7.06 12.96 -13.27
N PRO A 251 7.49 13.83 -14.21
CA PRO A 251 7.80 15.22 -13.89
C PRO A 251 6.54 15.99 -13.47
N ASP A 252 6.58 16.63 -12.30
CA ASP A 252 5.42 17.34 -11.75
C ASP A 252 4.91 18.45 -12.68
N VAL A 253 5.83 19.17 -13.34
CA VAL A 253 5.49 20.21 -14.31
C VAL A 253 4.61 19.66 -15.43
N LEU A 254 5.02 18.55 -16.06
CA LEU A 254 4.26 17.94 -17.15
C LEU A 254 2.92 17.39 -16.66
N PHE A 255 2.93 16.72 -15.49
CA PHE A 255 1.71 16.17 -14.91
C PHE A 255 0.66 17.26 -14.63
N ASN A 256 1.08 18.40 -14.09
CA ASN A 256 0.20 19.51 -13.73
C ASN A 256 -0.55 20.13 -14.92
N PHE A 257 -0.04 19.98 -16.15
CA PHE A 257 -0.73 20.41 -17.37
C PHE A 257 -1.73 19.38 -17.92
N THR A 258 -1.87 18.22 -17.28
CA THR A 258 -2.78 17.16 -17.76
C THR A 258 -4.16 17.21 -17.10
N GLN A 259 -5.13 16.54 -17.73
CA GLN A 259 -6.45 16.30 -17.12
C GLN A 259 -6.37 15.44 -15.84
N TYR A 260 -5.35 14.59 -15.71
CA TYR A 260 -5.14 13.76 -14.54
C TYR A 260 -4.83 14.59 -13.30
N ALA A 261 -4.09 15.70 -13.43
CA ALA A 261 -3.87 16.61 -12.30
C ALA A 261 -5.15 17.30 -11.84
N LYS A 262 -6.03 17.69 -12.78
CA LYS A 262 -7.35 18.25 -12.42
C LYS A 262 -8.22 17.22 -11.69
N LEU A 263 -8.22 15.97 -12.18
CA LEU A 263 -8.93 14.87 -11.53
C LEU A 263 -8.34 14.56 -10.15
N GLN A 264 -7.01 14.52 -10.02
CA GLN A 264 -6.31 14.35 -8.75
C GLN A 264 -6.79 15.37 -7.71
N ASN A 265 -6.81 16.66 -8.06
CA ASN A 265 -7.25 17.70 -7.13
C ASN A 265 -8.70 17.49 -6.68
N LYS A 266 -9.61 17.16 -7.60
CA LYS A 266 -11.02 16.86 -7.26
C LYS A 266 -11.15 15.66 -6.31
N LEU A 267 -10.36 14.60 -6.52
CA LEU A 267 -10.36 13.43 -5.66
C LEU A 267 -9.77 13.75 -4.28
N LEU A 268 -8.67 14.51 -4.23
CA LEU A 268 -8.07 14.99 -2.98
C LEU A 268 -9.04 15.87 -2.18
N ASP A 269 -9.86 16.70 -2.82
CA ASP A 269 -10.88 17.50 -2.13
C ASP A 269 -11.91 16.61 -1.41
N ILE A 270 -12.29 15.47 -2.00
CA ILE A 270 -13.19 14.50 -1.36
C ILE A 270 -12.47 13.81 -0.18
N ILE A 271 -11.27 13.31 -0.44
CA ILE A 271 -10.46 12.56 0.53
C ILE A 271 -10.11 13.43 1.75
N HIS A 272 -9.47 14.59 1.52
CA HIS A 272 -9.11 15.54 2.56
C HIS A 272 -10.35 16.18 3.19
N GLY A 273 -11.46 16.28 2.45
CA GLY A 273 -12.73 16.75 2.98
C GLY A 273 -13.24 15.89 4.12
N LEU A 274 -13.18 14.55 3.97
CA LEU A 274 -13.57 13.63 5.05
C LEU A 274 -12.61 13.73 6.24
N THR A 275 -11.30 13.67 6.02
CA THR A 275 -10.32 13.66 7.11
C THR A 275 -10.30 14.97 7.89
N LYS A 276 -10.43 16.12 7.22
CA LYS A 276 -10.60 17.43 7.89
C LYS A 276 -11.86 17.48 8.74
N LYS A 277 -12.99 16.95 8.27
CA LYS A 277 -14.25 16.89 9.04
C LYS A 277 -14.09 16.04 10.30
N VAL A 278 -13.51 14.85 10.16
CA VAL A 278 -13.22 13.92 11.27
C VAL A 278 -12.35 14.59 12.33
N ILE A 279 -11.24 15.21 11.93
CA ILE A 279 -10.33 15.92 12.85
C ILE A 279 -11.02 17.10 13.52
N LYS A 280 -11.74 17.93 12.75
CA LYS A 280 -12.44 19.12 13.27
C LYS A 280 -13.43 18.72 14.35
N ARG A 281 -14.27 17.73 14.07
CA ARG A 281 -15.26 17.24 15.01
C ARG A 281 -14.63 16.70 16.29
N LYS A 282 -13.59 15.87 16.17
CA LYS A 282 -12.89 15.33 17.34
C LYS A 282 -12.26 16.45 18.18
N LYS A 283 -11.70 17.48 17.55
CA LYS A 283 -11.24 18.69 18.26
C LYS A 283 -12.37 19.42 18.99
N GLU A 284 -13.56 19.49 18.43
CA GLU A 284 -14.75 20.08 19.07
C GLU A 284 -15.20 19.25 20.29
N GLU A 285 -15.22 17.92 20.17
CA GLU A 285 -15.50 16.99 21.29
C GLU A 285 -14.50 17.22 22.44
N PHE A 286 -13.20 17.26 22.15
CA PHE A 286 -12.16 17.56 23.15
C PHE A 286 -12.34 18.94 23.82
N LYS A 287 -12.72 19.98 23.05
CA LYS A 287 -12.96 21.33 23.59
C LYS A 287 -14.22 21.41 24.45
N SER A 288 -15.24 20.62 24.14
CA SER A 288 -16.49 20.57 24.90
C SER A 288 -16.38 19.89 26.28
N GLY A 289 -15.19 19.40 26.66
CA GLY A 289 -14.96 18.69 27.91
C GLY A 289 -15.27 17.19 27.85
N ASN A 290 -15.82 16.70 26.72
CA ASN A 290 -15.94 15.27 26.41
C ASN A 290 -14.57 14.68 26.03
N LYS A 291 -13.64 14.66 26.98
CA LYS A 291 -12.35 13.99 26.78
C LYS A 291 -12.57 12.49 26.57
N PRO A 292 -11.86 11.86 25.64
CA PRO A 292 -12.01 10.43 25.40
C PRO A 292 -11.63 9.63 26.65
N SER A 293 -12.49 8.69 27.01
CA SER A 293 -12.17 7.72 28.06
C SER A 293 -11.12 6.75 27.53
N PRO A 294 -10.12 6.35 28.33
CA PRO A 294 -9.17 5.31 27.94
C PRO A 294 -9.92 4.04 27.52
N LEU A 295 -9.57 3.48 26.36
CA LEU A 295 -10.10 2.20 25.91
C LEU A 295 -9.64 1.08 26.84
N VAL A 296 -8.40 1.18 27.34
CA VAL A 296 -7.81 0.27 28.32
C VAL A 296 -6.94 1.08 29.29
N THR A 297 -6.96 0.68 30.56
CA THR A 297 -6.05 1.18 31.59
C THR A 297 -5.23 0.01 32.12
N GLU A 298 -3.94 -0.03 31.80
CA GLU A 298 -3.01 -1.09 32.22
C GLU A 298 -2.17 -0.61 33.40
N TYR A 299 -2.03 -1.43 34.44
CA TYR A 299 -1.06 -1.20 35.52
C TYR A 299 0.15 -2.10 35.27
N VAL A 300 1.33 -1.49 35.09
CA VAL A 300 2.59 -2.22 34.97
C VAL A 300 3.26 -2.25 36.34
N GLU A 301 3.25 -3.42 37.00
CA GLU A 301 3.98 -3.62 38.25
C GLU A 301 5.49 -3.79 38.02
N PRO A 302 6.34 -3.38 38.96
CA PRO A 302 7.78 -3.61 38.88
C PRO A 302 8.07 -5.09 39.17
N SER A 303 8.14 -5.92 38.13
CA SER A 303 8.64 -7.29 38.26
C SER A 303 9.74 -7.59 37.24
N GLU A 304 10.74 -8.34 37.68
CA GLU A 304 11.90 -8.80 36.90
C GLU A 304 11.45 -9.48 35.60
N SER A 305 11.88 -8.94 34.46
CA SER A 305 11.81 -9.56 33.13
C SER A 305 10.50 -10.32 32.89
N THR A 306 9.38 -9.60 32.80
CA THR A 306 8.13 -10.21 32.36
C THR A 306 8.36 -10.73 30.94
N LYS A 307 8.38 -12.06 30.79
CA LYS A 307 8.47 -12.72 29.49
C LYS A 307 7.47 -12.08 28.54
N THR A 308 7.97 -11.74 27.35
CA THR A 308 7.25 -11.23 26.19
C THR A 308 5.80 -11.70 26.17
N THR A 309 4.84 -10.79 26.05
CA THR A 309 3.41 -11.12 25.85
C THR A 309 3.17 -11.71 24.45
N SER A 310 4.05 -12.60 23.99
CA SER A 310 3.73 -13.58 22.98
C SER A 310 2.80 -14.58 23.64
N VAL A 311 1.49 -14.34 23.55
CA VAL A 311 0.51 -15.39 23.85
C VAL A 311 0.86 -16.55 22.93
N GLU A 312 1.33 -17.67 23.49
CA GLU A 312 1.67 -18.87 22.75
C GLU A 312 0.49 -19.26 21.84
N GLY A 313 0.74 -19.39 20.53
CA GLY A 313 -0.24 -19.83 19.54
C GLY A 313 -0.91 -18.74 18.69
N LEU A 314 -0.57 -17.46 18.83
CA LEU A 314 -1.11 -16.39 17.96
C LEU A 314 -0.31 -16.24 16.66
N SER A 315 -0.88 -16.67 15.52
CA SER A 315 -0.32 -16.41 14.18
C SER A 315 -1.16 -15.35 13.44
N PHE A 316 -1.05 -14.08 13.83
CA PHE A 316 -1.64 -12.97 13.06
C PHE A 316 -0.86 -12.69 11.75
N GLY A 317 -0.70 -13.71 10.90
CA GLY A 317 0.04 -13.64 9.65
C GLY A 317 1.55 -13.46 9.84
N GLN A 318 2.09 -13.86 10.98
CA GLN A 318 3.51 -13.70 11.33
C GLN A 318 4.22 -15.04 11.34
N SER A 319 5.38 -15.10 10.68
CA SER A 319 6.28 -16.26 10.77
C SER A 319 6.78 -16.42 12.21
N SER A 320 6.72 -17.65 12.74
CA SER A 320 7.26 -18.00 14.07
C SER A 320 8.71 -17.51 14.19
N GLY A 321 9.06 -16.78 15.25
CA GLY A 321 10.43 -16.29 15.49
C GLY A 321 10.76 -14.88 14.99
N LEU A 322 9.89 -14.24 14.20
CA LEU A 322 10.04 -12.81 13.88
C LEU A 322 9.70 -11.97 15.12
N LYS A 323 10.60 -11.11 15.63
CA LYS A 323 10.24 -10.17 16.72
C LYS A 323 9.28 -9.12 16.15
N ASP A 324 8.08 -9.01 16.72
CA ASP A 324 7.15 -7.93 16.37
C ASP A 324 7.62 -6.64 17.05
N ASP A 325 7.83 -5.58 16.28
CA ASP A 325 8.21 -4.28 16.83
C ASP A 325 7.06 -3.64 17.62
N LEU A 326 5.84 -4.16 17.46
CA LEU A 326 4.66 -3.81 18.26
C LEU A 326 4.61 -4.54 19.61
N ASP A 327 5.38 -5.62 19.77
CA ASP A 327 5.45 -6.44 21.00
C ASP A 327 6.67 -6.10 21.86
N VAL A 328 7.36 -4.99 21.58
CA VAL A 328 8.54 -4.57 22.34
C VAL A 328 8.14 -4.10 23.72
N ASP A 329 8.52 -4.92 24.69
CA ASP A 329 8.89 -4.69 26.09
C ASP A 329 8.38 -3.39 26.73
N ASP A 330 7.53 -3.55 27.76
CA ASP A 330 7.02 -2.53 28.67
C ASP A 330 8.12 -1.83 29.52
N ASP A 331 9.38 -1.91 29.13
CA ASP A 331 10.58 -1.65 29.95
C ASP A 331 10.96 -0.16 30.16
N ALA A 332 10.06 0.80 29.91
CA ALA A 332 10.44 2.22 30.01
C ALA A 332 9.60 3.10 30.95
N ALA A 333 8.54 2.61 31.58
CA ALA A 333 7.84 3.37 32.62
C ALA A 333 6.97 2.48 33.49
N VAL A 334 7.37 2.29 34.75
CA VAL A 334 6.51 1.78 35.82
C VAL A 334 5.35 2.76 36.00
N GLY A 335 4.10 2.28 35.96
CA GLY A 335 2.92 3.12 36.15
C GLY A 335 1.67 2.70 35.35
N GLN A 336 0.61 3.51 35.50
CA GLN A 336 -0.67 3.33 34.82
C GLN A 336 -0.58 3.83 33.37
N LYS A 337 -0.70 2.94 32.38
CA LYS A 337 -0.74 3.28 30.95
C LYS A 337 -2.19 3.36 30.47
N LYS A 338 -2.61 4.56 30.07
CA LYS A 338 -3.91 4.79 29.39
C LYS A 338 -3.72 4.56 27.89
N ARG A 339 -4.54 3.70 27.29
CA ARG A 339 -4.53 3.46 25.85
C ARG A 339 -5.74 4.14 25.21
N LEU A 340 -5.49 5.05 24.27
CA LEU A 340 -6.51 5.75 23.51
C LEU A 340 -6.65 5.19 22.09
N ALA A 341 -7.78 5.49 21.45
CA ALA A 341 -7.91 5.34 20.01
C ALA A 341 -6.87 6.21 19.27
N PHE A 342 -6.59 5.87 18.02
CA PHE A 342 -5.52 6.50 17.26
C PHE A 342 -5.63 8.03 17.18
N LEU A 343 -6.78 8.56 16.74
CA LEU A 343 -6.94 10.01 16.60
C LEU A 343 -6.96 10.72 17.96
N ASP A 344 -7.56 10.09 18.97
CA ASP A 344 -7.59 10.64 20.33
C ASP A 344 -6.18 10.75 20.92
N LEU A 345 -5.31 9.75 20.70
CA LEU A 345 -3.92 9.78 21.13
C LEU A 345 -3.16 10.93 20.46
N LEU A 346 -3.34 11.13 19.16
CA LEU A 346 -2.66 12.19 18.42
C LEU A 346 -3.09 13.58 18.91
N LEU A 347 -4.39 13.76 19.18
CA LEU A 347 -4.94 15.02 19.70
C LEU A 347 -4.48 15.30 21.13
N GLU A 348 -4.44 14.28 22.00
CA GLU A 348 -3.90 14.42 23.36
C GLU A 348 -2.40 14.77 23.33
N SER A 349 -1.63 14.10 22.46
CA SER A 349 -0.19 14.33 22.33
C SER A 349 0.15 15.72 21.80
N ALA A 350 -0.74 16.35 21.03
CA ALA A 350 -0.60 17.72 20.59
C ALA A 350 -0.85 18.75 21.70
N GLN A 351 -1.69 18.44 22.71
CA GLN A 351 -1.96 19.35 23.84
C GLN A 351 -0.72 19.56 24.74
N GLY A 352 0.25 18.64 24.72
CA GLY A 352 1.55 18.77 25.40
C GLY A 352 2.60 19.59 24.66
N GLY A 353 2.30 20.10 23.45
CA GLY A 353 3.05 21.17 22.78
C GLY A 353 4.39 20.82 22.11
N VAL A 354 4.89 19.57 22.15
CA VAL A 354 6.26 19.26 21.67
C VAL A 354 6.35 18.03 20.74
N VAL A 355 5.26 17.28 20.49
CA VAL A 355 5.36 15.96 19.83
C VAL A 355 4.84 15.91 18.38
N ILE A 356 3.70 16.52 18.07
CA ILE A 356 3.08 16.45 16.73
C ILE A 356 2.25 17.72 16.44
N SER A 357 2.38 18.27 15.23
CA SER A 357 1.63 19.44 14.77
C SER A 357 0.26 19.09 14.17
N ASP A 358 -0.61 20.09 14.00
CA ASP A 358 -1.93 19.93 13.37
C ASP A 358 -1.86 19.39 11.93
N GLU A 359 -0.88 19.85 11.15
CA GLU A 359 -0.66 19.34 9.79
C GLU A 359 -0.20 17.88 9.86
N GLU A 360 0.73 17.56 10.76
CA GLU A 360 1.20 16.18 10.93
C GLU A 360 0.10 15.24 11.41
N ILE A 361 -0.81 15.69 12.28
CA ILE A 361 -2.01 14.91 12.63
C ILE A 361 -2.81 14.59 11.37
N LYS A 362 -3.07 15.60 10.52
CA LYS A 362 -3.79 15.40 9.25
C LYS A 362 -3.06 14.41 8.35
N GLU A 363 -1.75 14.53 8.20
CA GLU A 363 -0.92 13.61 7.42
C GLU A 363 -1.00 12.16 7.94
N GLN A 364 -0.97 11.97 9.27
CA GLN A 364 -1.11 10.64 9.87
C GLN A 364 -2.53 10.08 9.71
N VAL A 365 -3.57 10.92 9.86
CA VAL A 365 -4.97 10.52 9.63
C VAL A 365 -5.18 10.10 8.18
N ASP A 366 -4.70 10.87 7.21
CA ASP A 366 -4.78 10.49 5.78
C ASP A 366 -4.04 9.17 5.51
N THR A 367 -2.86 9.00 6.10
CA THR A 367 -2.05 7.77 5.95
C THR A 367 -2.77 6.55 6.50
N ILE A 368 -3.22 6.60 7.76
CA ILE A 368 -3.91 5.47 8.40
C ILE A 368 -5.25 5.21 7.71
N MET A 369 -6.01 6.26 7.35
CA MET A 369 -7.26 6.12 6.62
C MET A 369 -7.06 5.40 5.29
N PHE A 370 -6.04 5.73 4.51
CA PHE A 370 -5.71 5.03 3.27
C PHE A 370 -5.26 3.59 3.51
N GLU A 371 -4.16 3.40 4.26
CA GLU A 371 -3.51 2.10 4.41
C GLU A 371 -4.38 1.06 5.12
N GLY A 372 -5.25 1.53 6.03
CA GLY A 372 -6.09 0.68 6.88
C GLY A 372 -7.33 0.10 6.21
N HIS A 373 -7.77 0.64 5.06
CA HIS A 373 -8.96 0.12 4.36
C HIS A 373 -8.61 -0.59 3.05
N ASP A 374 -7.92 0.07 2.11
CA ASP A 374 -7.75 -0.39 0.73
C ASP A 374 -7.06 -1.77 0.66
N THR A 375 -6.03 -1.98 1.49
CA THR A 375 -5.31 -3.25 1.62
C THR A 375 -6.20 -4.39 2.14
N THR A 376 -7.01 -4.11 3.16
CA THR A 376 -7.92 -5.11 3.74
C THR A 376 -9.12 -5.40 2.86
N ALA A 377 -9.60 -4.42 2.10
CA ALA A 377 -10.65 -4.60 1.12
C ALA A 377 -10.19 -5.53 0.00
N ALA A 378 -8.98 -5.34 -0.52
CA ALA A 378 -8.38 -6.26 -1.48
C ALA A 378 -8.21 -7.67 -0.89
N GLY A 379 -7.65 -7.78 0.32
CA GLY A 379 -7.44 -9.06 1.00
C GLY A 379 -8.74 -9.86 1.20
N SER A 380 -9.81 -9.22 1.68
CA SER A 380 -11.11 -9.90 1.83
C SER A 380 -11.75 -10.22 0.48
N SER A 381 -11.59 -9.38 -0.54
CA SER A 381 -12.17 -9.62 -1.87
C SER A 381 -11.49 -10.80 -2.59
N PHE A 382 -10.16 -10.93 -2.49
CA PHE A 382 -9.44 -12.11 -2.96
C PHE A 382 -9.83 -13.36 -2.17
N PHE A 383 -9.98 -13.24 -0.84
CA PHE A 383 -10.41 -14.37 -0.02
C PHE A 383 -11.78 -14.89 -0.45
N LEU A 384 -12.76 -14.00 -0.64
CA LEU A 384 -14.10 -14.37 -1.11
C LEU A 384 -14.06 -14.98 -2.51
N SER A 385 -13.21 -14.45 -3.40
CA SER A 385 -12.99 -15.03 -4.73
C SER A 385 -12.42 -16.46 -4.63
N ALA A 386 -11.42 -16.68 -3.78
CA ALA A 386 -10.80 -17.98 -3.57
C ALA A 386 -11.79 -18.99 -2.97
N MET A 387 -12.56 -18.60 -1.95
CA MET A 387 -13.60 -19.45 -1.38
C MET A 387 -14.70 -19.76 -2.41
N GLY A 388 -15.03 -18.80 -3.27
CA GLY A 388 -15.96 -18.99 -4.39
C GLY A 388 -15.51 -20.05 -5.39
N ILE A 389 -14.20 -20.25 -5.56
CA ILE A 389 -13.60 -21.24 -6.46
C ILE A 389 -13.42 -22.59 -5.76
N HIS A 390 -12.85 -22.58 -4.56
CA HIS A 390 -12.45 -23.77 -3.81
C HIS A 390 -13.53 -24.18 -2.81
N GLN A 391 -14.61 -24.78 -3.33
CA GLN A 391 -15.76 -25.18 -2.51
C GLN A 391 -15.40 -26.21 -1.44
N ASP A 392 -14.46 -27.11 -1.71
CA ASP A 392 -13.94 -28.09 -0.75
C ASP A 392 -13.21 -27.43 0.43
N ILE A 393 -12.51 -26.32 0.17
CA ILE A 393 -11.84 -25.53 1.20
C ILE A 393 -12.85 -24.70 1.97
N GLN A 394 -13.82 -24.09 1.27
CA GLN A 394 -14.90 -23.34 1.90
C GLN A 394 -15.71 -24.24 2.86
N ASP A 395 -15.99 -25.50 2.49
CA ASP A 395 -16.72 -26.45 3.32
C ASP A 395 -16.00 -26.72 4.65
N LYS A 396 -14.66 -26.81 4.64
CA LYS A 396 -13.85 -26.95 5.87
C LYS A 396 -13.86 -25.70 6.74
N VAL A 397 -13.85 -24.51 6.12
CA VAL A 397 -14.01 -23.24 6.87
C VAL A 397 -15.39 -23.19 7.51
N VAL A 398 -16.43 -23.57 6.77
CA VAL A 398 -17.80 -23.64 7.27
C VAL A 398 -17.92 -24.63 8.44
N GLU A 399 -17.33 -25.82 8.33
CA GLU A 399 -17.30 -26.81 9.40
C GLU A 399 -16.62 -26.28 10.67
N GLU A 400 -15.49 -25.56 10.53
CA GLU A 400 -14.83 -24.88 11.65
C GLU A 400 -15.75 -23.85 12.31
N LEU A 401 -16.38 -22.99 11.52
CA LEU A 401 -17.29 -21.96 12.03
C LEU A 401 -18.52 -22.59 12.72
N ASP A 402 -19.05 -23.67 12.17
CA ASP A 402 -20.18 -24.39 12.73
C ASP A 402 -19.82 -25.05 14.07
N LYS A 403 -18.59 -25.54 14.24
CA LYS A 403 -18.09 -26.04 15.55
C LYS A 403 -17.97 -24.92 16.59
N ILE A 404 -17.59 -23.71 16.19
CA ILE A 404 -17.40 -22.57 17.11
C ILE A 404 -18.73 -21.94 17.52
N PHE A 405 -19.66 -21.80 16.58
CA PHE A 405 -20.90 -21.04 16.78
C PHE A 405 -22.15 -21.91 16.96
N GLY A 406 -22.13 -23.17 16.50
CA GLY A 406 -23.30 -24.05 16.52
C GLY A 406 -24.50 -23.46 15.80
N ASP A 407 -25.65 -23.43 16.46
CA ASP A 407 -26.89 -22.80 15.99
C ASP A 407 -26.99 -21.29 16.32
N SER A 408 -25.97 -20.72 16.98
CA SER A 408 -26.00 -19.35 17.50
C SER A 408 -25.60 -18.31 16.45
N ASP A 409 -26.33 -17.19 16.43
CA ASP A 409 -25.96 -15.98 15.67
C ASP A 409 -25.16 -14.96 16.46
N ARG A 410 -24.63 -15.36 17.62
CA ARG A 410 -23.95 -14.41 18.49
C ARG A 410 -22.77 -13.73 17.74
N PRO A 411 -22.44 -12.49 18.10
CA PRO A 411 -21.19 -11.86 17.68
C PRO A 411 -19.98 -12.76 18.00
N ALA A 412 -18.95 -12.69 17.16
CA ALA A 412 -17.67 -13.31 17.44
C ALA A 412 -16.97 -12.57 18.59
N THR A 413 -16.53 -13.32 19.60
CA THR A 413 -15.69 -12.84 20.70
C THR A 413 -14.22 -12.90 20.31
N PHE A 414 -13.33 -12.31 21.11
CA PHE A 414 -11.88 -12.45 20.90
C PHE A 414 -11.45 -13.91 20.90
N GLN A 415 -11.98 -14.71 21.84
CA GLN A 415 -11.61 -16.11 21.98
C GLN A 415 -12.01 -16.93 20.74
N ASP A 416 -13.18 -16.67 20.16
CA ASP A 416 -13.58 -17.35 18.91
C ASP A 416 -12.58 -17.08 17.79
N THR A 417 -12.03 -15.86 17.73
CA THR A 417 -11.01 -15.55 16.72
C THR A 417 -9.73 -16.34 16.91
N LEU A 418 -9.44 -16.89 18.10
CA LEU A 418 -8.29 -17.77 18.31
C LEU A 418 -8.56 -19.19 17.80
N GLU A 419 -9.81 -19.62 17.82
CA GLU A 419 -10.23 -20.94 17.36
C GLU A 419 -10.47 -21.02 15.84
N MET A 420 -10.58 -19.88 15.15
CA MET A 420 -10.65 -19.77 13.68
C MET A 420 -9.29 -20.07 13.01
N LYS A 421 -8.75 -21.27 13.20
CA LYS A 421 -7.39 -21.67 12.79
C LYS A 421 -7.33 -22.01 11.29
N TYR A 422 -8.29 -22.76 10.78
CA TYR A 422 -8.39 -23.10 9.36
C TYR A 422 -8.76 -21.88 8.52
N LEU A 423 -9.68 -21.04 8.98
CA LEU A 423 -9.99 -19.74 8.36
C LEU A 423 -8.74 -18.87 8.27
N GLU A 424 -7.92 -18.81 9.32
CA GLU A 424 -6.67 -18.05 9.33
C GLU A 424 -5.66 -18.60 8.32
N ARG A 425 -5.50 -19.93 8.22
CA ARG A 425 -4.63 -20.54 7.20
C ARG A 425 -5.10 -20.24 5.77
N CYS A 426 -6.42 -20.26 5.52
CA CYS A 426 -6.98 -19.84 4.24
C CYS A 426 -6.71 -18.36 3.95
N LEU A 427 -6.76 -17.51 4.98
CA LEU A 427 -6.44 -16.09 4.85
C LEU A 427 -4.94 -15.88 4.57
N MET A 428 -4.05 -16.61 5.25
CA MET A 428 -2.61 -16.56 5.00
C MET A 428 -2.27 -17.04 3.58
N GLU A 429 -2.91 -18.10 3.11
CA GLU A 429 -2.77 -18.59 1.72
C GLU A 429 -3.29 -17.59 0.71
N THR A 430 -4.41 -16.92 1.00
CA THR A 430 -4.89 -15.80 0.19
C THR A 430 -3.85 -14.68 0.12
N LEU A 431 -3.23 -14.31 1.23
CA LEU A 431 -2.20 -13.27 1.27
C LEU A 431 -0.88 -13.71 0.62
N ARG A 432 -0.59 -15.01 0.55
CA ARG A 432 0.54 -15.58 -0.19
C ARG A 432 0.32 -15.45 -1.70
N MET A 433 -0.83 -15.89 -2.17
CA MET A 433 -1.16 -15.90 -3.59
C MET A 433 -1.47 -14.50 -4.12
N PHE A 434 -2.17 -13.70 -3.33
CA PHE A 434 -2.66 -12.37 -3.71
C PHE A 434 -2.28 -11.33 -2.65
N PRO A 435 -0.96 -11.08 -2.43
CA PRO A 435 -0.53 -10.08 -1.47
C PRO A 435 -1.05 -8.70 -1.89
N PRO A 436 -1.83 -7.99 -1.05
CA PRO A 436 -2.36 -6.68 -1.40
C PRO A 436 -1.27 -5.68 -1.79
N VAL A 437 -0.07 -5.80 -1.22
CA VAL A 437 1.11 -5.02 -1.63
C VAL A 437 2.11 -5.95 -2.33
N PRO A 438 2.09 -6.06 -3.67
CA PRO A 438 2.88 -7.05 -4.41
C PRO A 438 4.36 -6.70 -4.50
N ILE A 439 4.73 -5.41 -4.32
CA ILE A 439 6.11 -4.91 -4.31
C ILE A 439 6.34 -3.86 -3.22
N ILE A 440 7.52 -3.85 -2.61
CA ILE A 440 7.94 -2.82 -1.64
C ILE A 440 9.29 -2.27 -2.09
N ALA A 441 9.45 -0.95 -2.20
CA ALA A 441 10.70 -0.34 -2.68
C ALA A 441 11.43 0.47 -1.61
N ARG A 442 12.76 0.33 -1.56
CA ARG A 442 13.70 1.03 -0.66
C ARG A 442 14.76 1.76 -1.46
N HIS A 443 15.25 2.87 -0.90
CA HIS A 443 16.44 3.53 -1.40
C HIS A 443 17.70 2.96 -0.71
N LEU A 444 18.66 2.50 -1.50
CA LEU A 444 19.87 1.89 -0.97
C LEU A 444 20.95 2.96 -0.67
N LYS A 445 21.27 3.18 0.60
CA LYS A 445 22.24 4.21 1.05
C LYS A 445 23.71 3.84 0.89
N GLN A 446 24.02 2.55 0.85
CA GLN A 446 25.38 2.01 0.80
C GLN A 446 25.38 0.75 -0.07
N ASP A 447 26.53 0.38 -0.61
CA ASP A 447 26.67 -0.87 -1.34
C ASP A 447 26.35 -2.06 -0.43
N VAL A 448 25.60 -3.04 -0.94
CA VAL A 448 25.25 -4.24 -0.17
C VAL A 448 25.54 -5.49 -0.98
N THR A 449 26.28 -6.43 -0.40
CA THR A 449 26.51 -7.76 -0.97
C THR A 449 25.33 -8.69 -0.63
N MET A 450 24.69 -9.24 -1.64
CA MET A 450 23.53 -10.14 -1.51
C MET A 450 23.99 -11.54 -1.06
N PRO A 451 23.52 -12.05 0.09
CA PRO A 451 23.86 -13.39 0.57
C PRO A 451 23.52 -14.51 -0.42
N SER A 452 22.49 -14.33 -1.24
CA SER A 452 22.00 -15.39 -2.12
C SER A 452 22.99 -15.79 -3.23
N ASN A 453 23.78 -14.83 -3.73
CA ASN A 453 24.65 -15.02 -4.89
C ASN A 453 26.00 -14.27 -4.82
N GLY A 454 26.28 -13.57 -3.72
CA GLY A 454 27.53 -12.82 -3.50
C GLY A 454 27.67 -11.55 -4.34
N LYS A 455 26.66 -11.16 -5.13
CA LYS A 455 26.71 -9.96 -5.98
C LYS A 455 26.48 -8.71 -5.14
N LYS A 456 27.15 -7.62 -5.52
CA LYS A 456 27.05 -6.33 -4.85
C LYS A 456 26.07 -5.42 -5.57
N VAL A 457 25.04 -4.96 -4.86
CA VAL A 457 24.09 -3.95 -5.32
C VAL A 457 24.63 -2.57 -4.94
N PRO A 458 24.76 -1.64 -5.90
CA PRO A 458 25.36 -0.33 -5.65
C PRO A 458 24.46 0.61 -4.86
N ALA A 459 25.05 1.45 -4.02
CA ALA A 459 24.39 2.60 -3.41
C ALA A 459 23.73 3.51 -4.45
N GLY A 460 22.63 4.16 -4.07
CA GLY A 460 21.80 4.98 -4.96
C GLY A 460 20.81 4.19 -5.84
N SER A 461 20.84 2.86 -5.78
CA SER A 461 19.84 1.99 -6.43
C SER A 461 18.51 2.01 -5.70
N THR A 462 17.43 1.76 -6.44
CA THR A 462 16.14 1.39 -5.86
C THR A 462 16.09 -0.12 -5.74
N VAL A 463 15.99 -0.63 -4.52
CA VAL A 463 15.80 -2.06 -4.26
C VAL A 463 14.33 -2.36 -4.08
N ILE A 464 13.82 -3.36 -4.79
CA ILE A 464 12.41 -3.75 -4.80
C ILE A 464 12.29 -5.16 -4.24
N ILE A 465 11.62 -5.31 -3.11
CA ILE A 465 11.19 -6.60 -2.58
C ILE A 465 9.99 -7.03 -3.42
N ALA A 466 10.17 -8.05 -4.25
CA ALA A 466 9.12 -8.59 -5.12
C ALA A 466 8.29 -9.62 -4.36
N THR A 467 7.47 -9.15 -3.41
CA THR A 467 6.63 -9.98 -2.52
C THR A 467 5.84 -11.03 -3.29
N TYR A 468 5.20 -10.64 -4.40
CA TYR A 468 4.42 -11.57 -5.23
C TYR A 468 5.24 -12.74 -5.78
N LYS A 469 6.48 -12.49 -6.22
CA LYS A 469 7.39 -13.53 -6.74
C LYS A 469 8.01 -14.35 -5.61
N LEU A 470 8.41 -13.69 -4.52
CA LEU A 470 8.93 -14.33 -3.30
C LEU A 470 7.94 -15.38 -2.76
N HIS A 471 6.64 -15.06 -2.74
CA HIS A 471 5.57 -15.94 -2.26
C HIS A 471 5.22 -17.09 -3.22
N ARG A 472 5.86 -17.15 -4.39
CA ARG A 472 5.70 -18.18 -5.43
C ARG A 472 6.95 -19.02 -5.66
N ARG A 473 7.93 -18.90 -4.77
CA ARG A 473 9.12 -19.73 -4.81
C ARG A 473 8.79 -21.18 -4.52
N GLU A 474 8.98 -22.04 -5.50
CA GLU A 474 8.67 -23.47 -5.42
C GLU A 474 9.52 -24.21 -4.37
N ASP A 475 10.75 -23.74 -4.13
CA ASP A 475 11.63 -24.28 -3.08
C ASP A 475 11.13 -23.97 -1.65
N ILE A 476 10.18 -23.04 -1.50
CA ILE A 476 9.57 -22.66 -0.21
C ILE A 476 8.11 -23.13 -0.13
N TYR A 477 7.38 -23.05 -1.24
CA TYR A 477 5.97 -23.43 -1.35
C TYR A 477 5.80 -24.43 -2.51
N PRO A 478 5.74 -25.74 -2.22
CA PRO A 478 5.53 -26.75 -3.24
C PRO A 478 4.22 -26.53 -4.00
N ASN A 479 4.24 -26.61 -5.33
CA ASN A 479 3.11 -26.24 -6.20
C ASN A 479 2.59 -24.82 -5.93
N PRO A 480 3.43 -23.78 -6.13
CA PRO A 480 3.16 -22.43 -5.64
C PRO A 480 1.91 -21.76 -6.23
N GLU A 481 1.42 -22.23 -7.37
CA GLU A 481 0.17 -21.75 -8.00
C GLU A 481 -1.09 -22.49 -7.52
N LYS A 482 -0.97 -23.51 -6.66
CA LYS A 482 -2.12 -24.17 -6.05
C LYS A 482 -2.48 -23.48 -4.74
N PHE A 483 -3.76 -23.14 -4.57
CA PHE A 483 -4.27 -22.70 -3.28
C PHE A 483 -4.28 -23.86 -2.27
N ASP A 484 -3.33 -23.86 -1.34
CA ASP A 484 -3.18 -24.89 -0.30
C ASP A 484 -3.01 -24.25 1.10
N PRO A 485 -4.08 -24.17 1.92
CA PRO A 485 -4.00 -23.72 3.30
C PRO A 485 -3.04 -24.54 4.18
N ASP A 486 -2.70 -25.77 3.79
CA ASP A 486 -1.75 -26.60 4.53
C ASP A 486 -0.32 -26.08 4.42
N ASN A 487 -0.01 -25.18 3.48
CA ASN A 487 1.23 -24.40 3.48
C ASN A 487 1.47 -23.67 4.81
N PHE A 488 0.41 -23.37 5.58
CA PHE A 488 0.49 -22.69 6.86
C PHE A 488 0.19 -23.60 8.06
N LEU A 489 0.30 -24.93 7.89
CA LEU A 489 0.38 -25.84 9.03
C LEU A 489 1.59 -25.48 9.92
N PRO A 490 1.48 -25.63 11.25
CA PRO A 490 2.59 -25.37 12.16
C PRO A 490 3.87 -26.13 11.76
N GLU A 491 3.74 -27.40 11.39
CA GLU A 491 4.86 -28.28 11.04
C GLU A 491 5.53 -27.85 9.72
N ARG A 492 4.75 -27.35 8.75
CA ARG A 492 5.28 -26.82 7.47
C ARG A 492 5.88 -25.43 7.62
N SER A 493 5.47 -24.68 8.65
CA SER A 493 5.92 -23.30 8.87
C SER A 493 7.15 -23.22 9.79
N ALA A 494 7.36 -24.19 10.68
CA ALA A 494 8.39 -24.16 11.72
C ALA A 494 9.82 -23.94 11.17
N ASN A 495 10.15 -24.54 10.02
CA ASN A 495 11.47 -24.44 9.40
C ASN A 495 11.53 -23.45 8.22
N ARG A 496 10.45 -22.71 7.96
CA ARG A 496 10.41 -21.73 6.86
C ARG A 496 11.20 -20.49 7.28
N HIS A 497 12.03 -19.98 6.37
CA HIS A 497 12.73 -18.72 6.59
C HIS A 497 11.74 -17.59 6.92
N TYR A 498 12.01 -16.79 7.95
CA TYR A 498 11.04 -15.82 8.49
C TYR A 498 10.57 -14.79 7.45
N TYR A 499 11.50 -14.34 6.60
CA TYR A 499 11.26 -13.42 5.50
C TYR A 499 10.70 -14.06 4.23
N ALA A 500 10.35 -15.36 4.22
CA ALA A 500 9.75 -16.02 3.07
C ALA A 500 8.23 -15.73 2.92
N PHE A 501 7.61 -15.22 3.98
CA PHE A 501 6.22 -14.79 4.00
C PHE A 501 6.10 -13.39 4.62
N VAL A 502 6.18 -12.36 3.78
CA VAL A 502 6.12 -10.94 4.18
C VAL A 502 4.95 -10.14 3.56
N PRO A 503 3.68 -10.62 3.61
CA PRO A 503 2.54 -9.84 3.09
C PRO A 503 2.33 -8.52 3.84
N PHE A 504 2.83 -8.43 5.07
CA PHE A 504 2.81 -7.25 5.94
C PHE A 504 4.18 -6.55 6.05
N SER A 505 5.10 -6.80 5.10
CA SER A 505 6.52 -6.46 5.25
C SER A 505 7.13 -7.12 6.50
N ALA A 506 8.37 -6.76 6.82
CA ALA A 506 9.05 -7.13 8.06
C ALA A 506 10.05 -6.04 8.47
N GLY A 507 10.68 -6.22 9.64
CA GLY A 507 11.67 -5.30 10.21
C GLY A 507 11.08 -3.96 10.67
N PRO A 508 11.90 -2.90 10.83
CA PRO A 508 11.48 -1.63 11.44
C PRO A 508 10.32 -0.94 10.71
N ARG A 509 10.14 -1.22 9.41
CA ARG A 509 9.06 -0.68 8.57
C ARG A 509 7.96 -1.72 8.28
N SER A 510 7.78 -2.69 9.18
CA SER A 510 6.65 -3.64 9.17
C SER A 510 5.30 -2.90 9.23
N CYS A 511 4.22 -3.58 8.84
CA CYS A 511 2.87 -3.04 8.94
C CYS A 511 2.45 -2.86 10.42
N VAL A 512 2.18 -1.61 10.82
CA VAL A 512 1.68 -1.28 12.17
C VAL A 512 0.29 -1.87 12.43
N GLY A 513 -0.52 -2.01 11.39
CA GLY A 513 -1.90 -2.51 11.46
C GLY A 513 -2.05 -4.01 11.28
N ARG A 514 -0.98 -4.82 11.34
CA ARG A 514 -1.04 -6.27 11.01
C ARG A 514 -2.08 -7.02 11.84
N LYS A 515 -2.00 -6.91 13.18
CA LYS A 515 -2.93 -7.56 14.11
C LYS A 515 -4.36 -7.04 13.95
N TYR A 516 -4.50 -5.72 13.76
CA TYR A 516 -5.78 -5.07 13.46
C TYR A 516 -6.42 -5.64 12.19
N ALA A 517 -5.65 -5.75 11.10
CA ALA A 517 -6.11 -6.26 9.82
C ALA A 517 -6.54 -7.73 9.92
N MET A 518 -5.72 -8.59 10.53
CA MET A 518 -6.06 -10.02 10.69
C MET A 518 -7.30 -10.22 11.54
N LEU A 519 -7.42 -9.54 12.70
CA LEU A 519 -8.59 -9.64 13.55
C LEU A 519 -9.86 -9.16 12.84
N LYS A 520 -9.78 -8.01 12.15
CA LYS A 520 -10.86 -7.45 11.34
C LYS A 520 -11.29 -8.42 10.24
N LEU A 521 -10.35 -8.99 9.48
CA LEU A 521 -10.62 -9.92 8.39
C LEU A 521 -11.28 -11.20 8.89
N LYS A 522 -10.81 -11.79 9.99
CA LYS A 522 -11.41 -12.99 10.59
C LYS A 522 -12.87 -12.76 10.98
N ILE A 523 -13.19 -11.61 11.60
CA ILE A 523 -14.57 -11.29 12.01
C ILE A 523 -15.47 -11.01 10.80
N ILE A 524 -15.02 -10.23 9.81
CA ILE A 524 -15.80 -9.94 8.60
C ILE A 524 -16.09 -11.23 7.84
N LEU A 525 -15.05 -12.01 7.54
CA LEU A 525 -15.14 -13.20 6.69
C LEU A 525 -15.92 -14.32 7.39
N SER A 526 -15.73 -14.54 8.70
CA SER A 526 -16.54 -15.50 9.45
C SER A 526 -18.01 -15.09 9.48
N THR A 527 -18.31 -13.80 9.60
CA THR A 527 -19.70 -13.31 9.59
C THR A 527 -20.36 -13.50 8.23
N ILE A 528 -19.63 -13.24 7.12
CA ILE A 528 -20.12 -13.49 5.77
C ILE A 528 -20.36 -14.99 5.55
N LEU A 529 -19.36 -15.84 5.82
CA LEU A 529 -19.45 -17.28 5.56
C LEU A 529 -20.45 -18.02 6.45
N ARG A 530 -20.79 -17.48 7.64
CA ARG A 530 -21.91 -18.00 8.45
C ARG A 530 -23.29 -17.72 7.86
N ASN A 531 -23.41 -16.72 6.99
CA ASN A 531 -24.68 -16.30 6.39
C ASN A 531 -24.82 -16.73 4.92
N PHE A 532 -23.70 -16.94 4.22
CA PHE A 532 -23.69 -17.24 2.80
C PHE A 532 -22.68 -18.32 2.45
N ARG A 533 -22.99 -19.09 1.42
CA ARG A 533 -22.02 -19.79 0.59
C ARG A 533 -21.64 -18.88 -0.56
N VAL A 534 -20.35 -18.73 -0.81
CA VAL A 534 -19.81 -17.90 -1.89
C VAL A 534 -19.51 -18.80 -3.09
N HIS A 535 -19.83 -18.32 -4.28
CA HIS A 535 -19.56 -18.98 -5.56
C HIS A 535 -18.84 -18.03 -6.51
N SER A 536 -17.91 -18.55 -7.31
CA SER A 536 -17.26 -17.82 -8.40
C SER A 536 -17.57 -18.51 -9.72
N ASP A 537 -17.94 -17.73 -10.73
CA ASP A 537 -18.09 -18.23 -12.11
C ASP A 537 -16.75 -18.23 -12.87
N LEU A 538 -15.68 -17.71 -12.26
CA LEU A 538 -14.34 -17.61 -12.83
C LEU A 538 -13.39 -18.60 -12.17
N LYS A 539 -12.43 -19.12 -12.95
CA LYS A 539 -11.29 -19.89 -12.43
C LYS A 539 -10.17 -18.94 -12.04
N GLU A 540 -9.29 -19.39 -11.14
CA GLU A 540 -8.15 -18.60 -10.68
C GLU A 540 -7.18 -18.26 -11.83
N SER A 541 -6.98 -19.20 -12.78
CA SER A 541 -6.17 -18.99 -13.98
C SER A 541 -6.67 -17.88 -14.90
N ASP A 542 -7.94 -17.48 -14.75
CA ASP A 542 -8.58 -16.46 -15.58
C ASP A 542 -8.51 -15.06 -14.96
N PHE A 543 -7.95 -14.92 -13.75
CA PHE A 543 -7.81 -13.64 -13.07
C PHE A 543 -6.87 -12.71 -13.84
N LYS A 544 -7.33 -11.50 -14.15
CA LYS A 544 -6.49 -10.46 -14.75
C LYS A 544 -5.93 -9.59 -13.64
N LEU A 545 -4.82 -10.06 -13.06
CA LEU A 545 -4.17 -9.35 -11.96
C LEU A 545 -3.56 -8.04 -12.45
N GLN A 546 -3.83 -7.00 -11.68
CA GLN A 546 -3.38 -5.64 -11.90
C GLN A 546 -2.60 -5.17 -10.67
N ALA A 547 -1.32 -4.87 -10.83
CA ALA A 547 -0.49 -4.35 -9.76
C ALA A 547 -0.43 -2.82 -9.82
N ASP A 548 -1.45 -2.19 -9.26
CA ASP A 548 -1.48 -0.74 -9.09
C ASP A 548 -0.65 -0.33 -7.88
N ILE A 549 -1.20 0.50 -7.00
CA ILE A 549 -0.65 0.71 -5.65
C ILE A 549 -0.87 -0.54 -4.79
N ILE A 550 -2.01 -1.21 -4.99
CA ILE A 550 -2.32 -2.52 -4.44
C ILE A 550 -2.64 -3.50 -5.56
N LEU A 551 -2.55 -4.80 -5.26
CA LEU A 551 -2.96 -5.85 -6.17
C LEU A 551 -4.49 -5.88 -6.27
N LYS A 552 -5.01 -5.85 -7.49
CA LYS A 552 -6.45 -5.93 -7.81
C LYS A 552 -6.69 -6.87 -8.99
N ARG A 553 -7.97 -7.08 -9.31
CA ARG A 553 -8.44 -7.76 -10.52
C ARG A 553 -9.01 -6.72 -11.47
N ALA A 554 -8.48 -6.63 -12.69
CA ALA A 554 -8.91 -5.64 -13.68
C ALA A 554 -10.39 -5.81 -14.08
N GLU A 555 -10.92 -7.02 -13.96
CA GLU A 555 -12.31 -7.38 -14.24
C GLU A 555 -13.27 -7.22 -13.04
N GLY A 556 -12.76 -6.77 -11.88
CA GLY A 556 -13.50 -6.70 -10.62
C GLY A 556 -13.52 -8.02 -9.85
N PHE A 557 -14.09 -8.01 -8.65
CA PHE A 557 -14.16 -9.17 -7.75
C PHE A 557 -15.55 -9.81 -7.78
N LYS A 558 -15.89 -10.34 -8.96
CA LYS A 558 -17.21 -10.90 -9.24
C LYS A 558 -17.44 -12.21 -8.49
N VAL A 559 -18.49 -12.23 -7.66
CA VAL A 559 -18.94 -13.40 -6.90
C VAL A 559 -20.48 -13.50 -6.91
N ARG A 560 -20.99 -14.68 -6.59
CA ARG A 560 -22.41 -14.94 -6.35
C ARG A 560 -22.58 -15.51 -4.94
N LEU A 561 -23.65 -15.09 -4.26
CA LEU A 561 -23.96 -15.54 -2.90
C LEU A 561 -25.20 -16.45 -2.88
N GLU A 562 -25.13 -17.50 -2.08
CA GLU A 562 -26.24 -18.39 -1.77
C GLU A 562 -26.49 -18.33 -0.25
N PRO A 563 -27.69 -17.94 0.22
CA PRO A 563 -27.99 -17.92 1.65
C PRO A 563 -27.80 -19.29 2.30
N ARG A 564 -27.03 -19.34 3.39
CA ARG A 564 -26.89 -20.56 4.21
C ARG A 564 -28.02 -20.67 5.22
N LYS A 565 -28.56 -21.88 5.37
CA LYS A 565 -29.34 -22.25 6.56
C LYS A 565 -28.35 -22.57 7.68
N ARG A 566 -28.57 -21.98 8.87
CA ARG A 566 -27.76 -22.32 10.05
C ARG A 566 -28.03 -23.75 10.47
N MET A 567 -27.07 -24.34 11.19
CA MET A 567 -27.28 -25.63 11.82
C MET A 567 -28.55 -25.56 12.69
N ALA A 568 -29.43 -26.55 12.50
CA ALA A 568 -30.59 -26.70 13.38
C ALA A 568 -30.11 -27.06 14.78
N LYS A 569 -30.76 -26.50 15.80
CA LYS A 569 -30.53 -26.86 17.19
C LYS A 569 -30.70 -28.38 17.33
N ALA A 570 -29.68 -29.09 17.81
CA ALA A 570 -29.84 -30.50 18.16
C ALA A 570 -30.91 -30.56 19.27
N CYS A 571 -32.05 -31.19 18.97
CA CYS A 571 -33.19 -31.32 19.88
C CYS A 571 -32.84 -32.12 21.13
#